data_AF-A0A7J4QNS6-F1
#
_entry.id   AF-A0A7J4QNS6-F1
#
_cell.length_a   1.000
_cell.length_b   1.000
_cell.length_c   1.000
_cell.angle_alpha   90.00
_cell.angle_beta   90.00
_cell.angle_gamma   90.00
#
_symmetry.space_group_name_H-M   'P 1'
#
loop_
_entity.id
_entity.type
_entity.pdbx_description
1 polymer ?
#
loop_
_entity_poly.entity_id
_entity_poly.type
_entity_poly.pdbx_seq_one_letter_code
_entity_poly.pdbx_strand_id
1 'polypeptide(L)' 'MSEQTTVTITTALAGLMFLALVGFVIWKARQNRALALSKTAPKVAGEDPLEGGARRPEDFEEPSDEDLEMMGDLLGEIE' A
#
# COMPACT_ATOMS: atom_id res chain seq x y z
N MET A 1 28.04 34.70 35.04
CA MET A 1 28.47 33.65 34.10
C MET A 1 29.13 34.32 32.91
N SER A 2 30.24 33.79 32.41
CA SER A 2 30.85 34.31 31.18
C SER A 2 30.05 33.84 29.97
N GLU A 3 30.06 34.65 28.91
CA GLU A 3 29.35 34.38 27.65
C GLU A 3 29.73 33.00 27.06
N GLN A 4 31.03 32.67 27.11
CA GLN A 4 31.55 31.36 26.70
C GLN A 4 30.93 30.20 27.49
N THR A 5 30.77 30.35 28.81
CA THR A 5 30.15 29.32 29.66
C THR A 5 28.68 29.13 29.30
N THR A 6 27.94 30.21 29.04
CA THR A 6 26.54 30.14 28.59
C THR A 6 26.44 29.40 27.26
N VAL A 7 27.24 29.78 26.25
CA VAL A 7 27.23 29.12 24.93
C VAL A 7 27.53 27.62 25.05
N THR A 8 28.52 27.25 25.87
CA THR A 8 28.90 25.84 26.07
C THR A 8 27.78 25.03 26.70
N ILE A 9 27.15 25.56 27.76
CA ILE A 9 26.05 24.88 28.45
C ILE A 9 24.82 24.75 27.53
N THR A 10 24.45 25.82 26.83
CA THR A 10 23.32 25.80 25.89
C THR A 10 23.55 24.81 24.76
N THR A 11 24.76 24.74 24.21
CA THR A 11 25.10 23.79 23.14
C THR A 11 25.04 22.34 23.63
N ALA A 12 25.53 22.07 24.84
CA ALA A 12 25.45 20.74 25.46
C ALA A 12 24.00 20.31 25.71
N LEU A 13 23.16 21.21 26.23
CA LEU A 13 21.74 20.97 26.44
C LEU A 13 20.99 20.72 25.12
N ALA A 14 21.27 21.51 24.09
CA ALA A 14 20.69 21.33 22.76
C ALA A 14 21.06 19.96 22.17
N GLY A 15 22.32 19.53 22.31
CA GLY A 15 22.78 18.20 21.90
C GLY A 15 22.05 17.08 22.63
N LEU A 16 21.87 17.19 23.95
CA LEU A 16 21.11 16.21 24.74
C LEU A 16 19.63 16.14 24.32
N MET A 17 19.00 17.29 24.10
CA MET A 17 17.62 17.37 23.61
C MET A 17 17.46 16.71 22.24
N PHE A 18 18.43 16.93 21.35
CA PHE A 18 18.44 16.31 20.02
C PHE A 18 18.51 14.78 20.12
N LEU A 19 19.41 14.24 20.94
CA LEU A 19 19.52 12.79 21.15
C LEU A 19 18.25 12.19 21.75
N ALA A 20 17.60 12.90 22.68
CA ALA A 20 16.32 12.49 23.25
C ALA A 20 15.22 12.41 22.18
N LEU A 21 15.13 13.42 21.30
CA LEU A 21 14.19 13.45 20.19
C LEU A 21 14.44 12.32 19.18
N VAL A 22 15.70 12.08 18.81
CA VAL A 22 16.08 10.95 17.93
C VAL A 22 15.62 9.63 18.55
N GLY A 23 15.89 9.42 19.84
CA GLY A 23 15.43 8.23 20.57
C GLY A 23 13.90 8.09 20.56
N PHE A 24 13.18 9.18 20.82
CA PHE A 24 11.72 9.20 20.79
C PHE A 24 11.14 8.82 19.41
N VAL A 25 11.70 9.38 18.33
CA VAL A 25 11.29 9.06 16.97
C VAL A 25 11.52 7.58 16.66
N ILE A 26 12.67 7.03 17.01
CA ILE A 26 12.98 5.60 16.81
C ILE A 26 11.99 4.73 17.60
N TRP A 27 11.73 5.05 18.87
CA TRP A 27 10.78 4.31 19.71
C TRP A 27 9.36 4.31 19.12
N LYS A 28 8.89 5.47 18.67
CA LYS A 28 7.58 5.63 18.04
C LYS A 28 7.50 4.94 16.67
N ALA A 29 8.58 5.00 15.87
CA ALA A 29 8.67 4.27 14.61
C ALA A 29 8.58 2.75 14.81
N ARG A 30 9.22 2.21 15.85
CA ARG A 30 9.14 0.78 16.21
C ARG A 30 7.72 0.35 16.57
N GLN A 31 6.99 1.16 17.34
CA GLN A 31 5.58 0.88 17.65
C GLN A 31 4.69 0.92 16.39
N ASN A 32 4.91 1.91 15.53
CA ASN A 32 4.13 2.06 14.30
C ASN A 32 4.50 1.04 13.23
N ARG A 33 5.59 0.27 13.40
CA ARG A 33 6.06 -0.72 12.43
C ARG A 33 5.04 -1.83 12.20
N ALA A 34 4.35 -2.30 13.25
CA ALA A 34 3.34 -3.35 13.10
C ALA A 34 2.17 -2.89 12.21
N LEU A 35 1.69 -1.67 12.41
CA LEU A 35 0.64 -1.06 11.57
C LEU A 35 1.12 -0.74 10.16
N ALA A 36 2.39 -0.39 9.99
CA ALA A 36 2.96 -0.19 8.67
C ALA A 36 3.04 -1.52 7.92
N LEU A 37 3.52 -2.58 8.57
CA LEU A 37 3.62 -3.93 7.99
C LEU A 37 2.27 -4.52 7.63
N SER A 38 1.22 -4.31 8.44
CA SER A 38 -0.12 -4.76 8.10
C SER A 38 -0.73 -3.99 6.92
N LYS A 39 -0.44 -2.69 6.79
CA LYS A 39 -0.88 -1.88 5.64
C LYS A 39 -0.13 -2.18 4.35
N THR A 40 1.15 -2.58 4.45
CA THR A 40 1.99 -2.92 3.29
C THR A 40 2.00 -4.42 3.00
N ALA A 41 1.23 -5.23 3.73
CA ALA A 41 1.10 -6.64 3.44
C ALA A 41 0.59 -6.80 2.00
N PRO A 42 1.13 -7.77 1.23
CA PRO A 42 0.66 -8.03 -0.12
C PRO A 42 -0.83 -8.39 -0.03
N LYS A 43 -1.66 -7.69 -0.82
CA LYS A 43 -3.09 -7.98 -0.88
C LYS A 43 -3.27 -9.43 -1.33
N VAL A 44 -3.82 -10.27 -0.47
CA VAL A 44 -4.16 -11.65 -0.83
C VAL A 44 -5.45 -11.61 -1.65
N ALA A 45 -5.50 -12.35 -2.76
CA ALA A 45 -6.71 -12.44 -3.57
C ALA A 45 -7.89 -12.93 -2.70
N GLY A 46 -9.00 -12.18 -2.71
CA GLY A 46 -10.19 -12.46 -1.87
C GLY A 46 -10.26 -11.70 -0.54
N GLU A 47 -9.22 -10.96 -0.15
CA GLU A 47 -9.28 -10.06 1.02
C GLU A 47 -9.73 -8.63 0.67
N ASP A 48 -9.88 -8.31 -0.63
CA ASP A 48 -10.46 -7.04 -1.08
C ASP A 48 -11.99 -7.09 -0.87
N PRO A 49 -12.62 -6.03 -0.32
CA PRO A 49 -14.08 -5.95 -0.25
C PRO A 49 -14.77 -6.10 -1.61
N LEU A 50 -14.06 -5.83 -2.71
CA LEU A 50 -14.47 -6.26 -4.04
C LEU A 50 -14.01 -7.70 -4.26
N GLU A 51 -14.91 -8.65 -3.97
CA GLU A 51 -14.81 -10.04 -4.38
C GLU A 51 -14.46 -10.05 -5.87
N GLY A 52 -13.25 -10.50 -6.22
CA GLY A 52 -12.62 -10.29 -7.54
C GLY A 52 -13.29 -11.00 -8.72
N GLY A 53 -14.60 -11.26 -8.64
CA GLY A 53 -15.43 -11.75 -9.72
C GLY A 53 -15.63 -10.72 -10.82
N ALA A 54 -16.09 -11.21 -11.97
CA ALA A 54 -16.50 -10.35 -13.06
C ALA A 54 -17.65 -9.45 -12.61
N ARG A 55 -17.63 -8.18 -13.03
CA ARG A 55 -18.75 -7.25 -12.77
C ARG A 55 -20.04 -7.69 -13.46
N ARG A 56 -19.91 -8.44 -14.55
CA ARG A 56 -20.98 -9.09 -15.31
C ARG A 56 -20.61 -10.55 -15.52
N PRO A 57 -20.85 -11.43 -14.53
CA PRO A 57 -20.58 -12.86 -14.68
C PRO A 57 -21.34 -13.49 -15.84
N GLU A 58 -22.51 -12.95 -16.20
CA GLU A 58 -23.34 -13.38 -17.32
C GLU A 58 -22.66 -13.25 -18.70
N ASP A 59 -21.71 -12.33 -18.86
CA ASP A 59 -20.93 -12.19 -20.11
C ASP A 59 -20.00 -13.40 -20.37
N PHE A 60 -19.79 -14.25 -19.36
CA PHE A 60 -18.95 -15.45 -19.42
C PHE A 60 -19.79 -16.74 -19.47
N GLU A 61 -21.11 -16.62 -19.53
CA GLU A 61 -21.99 -17.75 -19.83
C GLU A 61 -21.80 -18.18 -21.30
N GLU A 62 -22.44 -19.30 -21.66
CA GLU A 62 -22.35 -19.82 -23.02
C GLU A 62 -22.87 -18.77 -24.03
N PRO A 63 -22.09 -18.43 -25.07
CA PRO A 63 -22.50 -17.46 -26.08
C PRO A 63 -23.80 -17.89 -26.76
N SER A 64 -24.59 -16.92 -27.23
CA SER A 64 -25.81 -17.21 -27.98
C SER A 64 -25.48 -17.78 -29.37
N ASP A 65 -26.43 -18.47 -30.00
CA ASP A 65 -26.25 -19.01 -31.35
C ASP A 65 -25.89 -17.92 -32.38
N GLU A 66 -26.41 -16.70 -32.20
CA GLU A 66 -26.08 -15.53 -33.05
C GLU A 66 -24.62 -15.07 -32.84
N ASP A 67 -24.12 -15.11 -31.60
CA ASP A 67 -22.72 -14.82 -31.31
C ASP A 67 -21.79 -15.88 -31.91
N LEU A 68 -22.20 -17.15 -31.87
CA LEU A 68 -21.45 -18.27 -32.45
C LEU A 68 -21.39 -18.18 -33.98
N GLU A 69 -22.49 -17.80 -34.64
CA GLU A 69 -22.52 -17.57 -36.09
C GLU A 69 -21.59 -16.43 -36.48
N MET A 70 -21.63 -15.31 -35.76
CA MET A 70 -20.74 -14.17 -35.98
C MET A 70 -19.25 -14.53 -35.77
N MET A 71 -18.96 -15.41 -34.81
CA MET A 71 -17.61 -15.94 -34.61
C MET A 71 -17.19 -16.87 -35.76
N GLY A 72 -18.09 -17.69 -36.28
CA GLY A 72 -17.85 -18.55 -37.44
C GLY A 72 -17.54 -17.75 -38.71
N ASP A 73 -18.25 -16.66 -38.95
CA ASP A 73 -17.99 -15.70 -40.05
C ASP A 73 -16.60 -15.05 -39.92
N LEU A 74 -16.21 -14.68 -38.69
CA LEU A 74 -14.89 -14.11 -38.39
C LEU A 74 -13.75 -15.14 -38.57
N LEU A 75 -14.04 -16.42 -38.39
CA LEU A 75 -13.10 -17.53 -38.55
C LEU A 75 -13.07 -18.10 -39.98
N GLY A 76 -14.03 -17.70 -40.83
CA GLY A 76 -14.19 -18.22 -42.19
C GLY A 76 -14.65 -19.69 -42.24
N GLU A 77 -15.28 -20.17 -41.17
CA GLU A 77 -15.77 -21.55 -41.04
C GLU A 77 -17.22 -21.72 -41.54
N ILE A 78 -17.95 -20.62 -41.72
CA ILE A 78 -19.30 -20.56 -42.29
C ILE A 78 -19.20 -19.73 -43.59
N GLU A 79 -19.67 -20.30 -44.71
CA GLU A 79 -19.67 -19.67 -46.05
C GLU A 79 -21.09 -19.33 -46.52
#